data_AF-L9L6I1-F1
#
_entry.id   AF-L9L6I1-F1
#
_cell.length_a   1.000
_cell.length_b   1.000
_cell.length_c   1.000
_cell.angle_alpha   90.00
_cell.angle_beta   90.00
_cell.angle_gamma   90.00
#
_symmetry.space_group_name_H-M   'P 1'
#
loop_
_entity.id
_entity.type
_entity.pdbx_description
1 polymer ?
#
loop_
_entity_poly.entity_id
_entity_poly.type
_entity_poly.pdbx_seq_one_letter_code
_entity_poly.pdbx_strand_id
1 'polypeptide(L)'
;MEKKGILLFLNVTFLVLVGIQGALIMKSGRCVCIDSTKAMIHLRFLKDIKQYAPSPFCEKTEIIATMKNGDQACLNPDSANVKKLIKDWEKKVNQKKKQRKGKKRQKGKKFLKVKKSQRPHQKKTT
;
A
#
# COMPACT_ATOMS: atom_id res chain seq x y z
N MET A 1 59.39 -13.13 -10.04
CA MET A 1 58.26 -12.18 -10.23
C MET A 1 56.92 -12.90 -10.14
N GLU A 2 56.85 -14.16 -10.58
CA GLU A 2 55.71 -15.10 -10.48
C GLU A 2 54.89 -15.10 -9.18
N LYS A 3 55.51 -15.25 -8.00
CA LYS A 3 54.79 -15.46 -6.73
C LYS A 3 53.94 -14.27 -6.28
N LYS A 4 54.39 -13.04 -6.55
CA LYS A 4 53.66 -11.82 -6.20
C LYS A 4 52.45 -11.60 -7.12
N GLY A 5 52.60 -11.92 -8.41
CA GLY A 5 51.49 -11.92 -9.35
C GLY A 5 50.42 -12.94 -8.94
N ILE A 6 50.83 -14.18 -8.62
CA ILE A 6 49.92 -15.24 -8.18
C ILE A 6 49.13 -14.82 -6.93
N LEU A 7 49.76 -14.19 -5.94
CA LEU A 7 49.08 -13.74 -4.71
C LEU A 7 48.04 -12.64 -4.98
N LEU A 8 48.31 -11.74 -5.93
CA LEU A 8 47.38 -10.69 -6.34
C LEU A 8 46.19 -11.27 -7.11
N PHE A 9 46.44 -12.18 -8.06
CA PHE A 9 45.38 -12.85 -8.80
C PHE A 9 44.45 -13.64 -7.86
N LEU A 10 45.00 -14.39 -6.90
CA LEU A 10 44.20 -15.13 -5.93
C LEU A 10 43.32 -14.21 -5.06
N ASN A 11 43.86 -13.07 -4.61
CA ASN A 11 43.08 -12.10 -3.84
C ASN A 11 41.95 -11.47 -4.66
N VAL A 12 42.24 -11.06 -5.90
CA VAL A 12 41.23 -10.47 -6.80
C VAL A 12 40.14 -11.49 -7.11
N THR A 13 40.51 -12.73 -7.43
CA THR A 13 39.54 -13.82 -7.66
C THR A 13 38.68 -14.08 -6.42
N PHE A 14 39.27 -14.13 -5.22
CA PHE A 14 38.52 -14.30 -3.98
C PHE A 14 37.54 -13.16 -3.73
N LEU A 15 37.96 -11.91 -3.90
CA LEU A 15 37.12 -10.73 -3.73
C LEU A 15 35.93 -10.72 -4.73
N VAL A 16 36.18 -11.12 -5.98
CA VAL A 16 35.14 -11.25 -7.00
C VAL A 16 34.16 -12.38 -6.65
N LEU A 17 34.63 -13.55 -6.20
CA LEU A 17 33.75 -14.64 -5.77
C LEU A 17 32.85 -14.23 -4.59
N VAL A 18 33.42 -13.59 -3.57
CA VAL A 18 32.68 -13.12 -2.39
C VAL A 18 31.68 -12.01 -2.77
N GLY A 19 32.07 -11.09 -3.66
CA GLY A 19 31.19 -10.03 -4.16
C GLY A 19 29.98 -10.57 -4.95
N ILE A 20 30.18 -11.60 -5.78
CA ILE A 20 29.10 -12.25 -6.53
C ILE A 20 28.14 -12.97 -5.59
N GLN A 21 28.64 -13.72 -4.61
CA GLN A 21 27.79 -14.39 -3.62
C GLN A 21 27.02 -13.39 -2.75
N GLY A 22 27.65 -12.30 -2.29
CA GLY A 22 26.98 -11.24 -1.53
C GLY A 22 25.85 -10.56 -2.31
N ALA A 23 26.06 -10.30 -3.61
CA ALA A 23 25.04 -9.71 -4.48
C ALA A 23 23.87 -10.69 -4.78
N LEU A 24 24.16 -11.99 -4.93
CA LEU A 24 23.13 -13.02 -5.14
C LEU A 24 22.31 -13.29 -3.89
N ILE A 25 22.91 -13.25 -2.70
CA ILE A 25 22.19 -13.39 -1.42
C ILE A 25 21.28 -12.17 -1.16
N MET A 26 21.66 -10.98 -1.62
CA MET A 26 20.75 -9.82 -1.60
C MET A 26 19.58 -9.94 -2.57
N LYS A 27 19.68 -10.78 -3.61
CA LYS A 27 18.57 -11.07 -4.55
C LYS A 27 17.53 -12.04 -4.01
N SER A 28 17.77 -12.73 -2.89
CA SER A 28 16.69 -13.44 -2.20
C SER A 28 15.83 -12.40 -1.47
N GLY A 29 14.94 -11.78 -2.24
CA GLY A 29 14.07 -10.71 -1.80
C GLY A 29 13.26 -11.07 -0.57
N ARG A 30 13.25 -10.19 0.44
CA ARG A 30 12.39 -10.32 1.62
C ARG A 30 10.99 -9.83 1.28
N CYS A 31 10.18 -10.72 0.71
CA CYS A 31 8.75 -10.51 0.54
C CYS A 31 8.08 -10.33 1.91
N VAL A 32 7.09 -9.44 2.00
CA VAL A 32 6.33 -9.24 3.26
C VAL A 32 5.48 -10.46 3.56
N CYS A 33 4.96 -11.10 2.52
CA CYS A 33 4.16 -12.30 2.56
C CYS A 33 5.02 -13.53 2.25
N ILE A 34 5.14 -14.42 3.25
CA ILE A 34 5.75 -15.74 3.07
C ILE A 34 4.73 -16.66 2.38
N ASP A 35 3.50 -16.68 2.88
CA ASP A 35 2.40 -17.49 2.37
C ASP A 35 1.14 -16.67 2.11
N SER A 36 0.38 -17.07 1.10
CA SER A 36 -0.94 -16.52 0.82
C SER A 36 -2.01 -17.28 1.59
N THR A 37 -2.82 -16.55 2.36
CA THR A 37 -3.98 -17.13 3.04
C THR A 37 -5.07 -17.50 2.02
N LYS A 38 -5.60 -18.72 2.14
CA LYS A 38 -6.76 -19.19 1.36
C LYS A 38 -8.10 -18.77 1.97
N ALA A 39 -8.08 -18.05 3.08
CA ALA A 39 -9.26 -17.68 3.84
C ALA A 39 -10.18 -16.74 3.04
N MET A 40 -11.48 -16.98 3.11
CA MET A 40 -12.47 -16.12 2.47
C MET A 40 -12.67 -14.85 3.30
N ILE A 41 -12.18 -13.72 2.80
CA ILE A 41 -12.30 -12.43 3.49
C ILE A 41 -13.61 -11.74 3.10
N HIS A 42 -14.44 -11.42 4.09
CA HIS A 42 -15.64 -10.61 3.85
C HIS A 42 -15.34 -9.10 3.86
N LEU A 43 -15.88 -8.37 2.87
CA LEU A 43 -15.79 -6.89 2.75
C LEU A 43 -16.34 -6.11 3.95
N ARG A 44 -17.02 -6.76 4.89
CA ARG A 44 -17.55 -6.13 6.10
C ARG A 44 -16.44 -5.88 7.13
N PHE A 45 -15.45 -6.76 7.20
CA PHE A 45 -14.34 -6.70 8.15
C PHE A 45 -13.08 -6.06 7.59
N LEU A 46 -13.01 -5.85 6.28
CA LEU A 46 -11.93 -5.13 5.62
C LEU A 46 -11.87 -3.65 6.02
N LYS A 47 -10.67 -3.21 6.38
CA LYS A 47 -10.30 -1.83 6.69
C LYS A 47 -9.52 -1.20 5.55
N ASP A 48 -8.56 -1.92 5.00
CA ASP A 48 -7.72 -1.46 3.89
C ASP A 48 -7.22 -2.63 3.04
N ILE A 49 -6.89 -2.36 1.79
CA ILE A 49 -6.24 -3.31 0.88
C ILE A 49 -5.09 -2.60 0.19
N LYS A 50 -3.89 -3.15 0.32
CA LYS A 50 -2.69 -2.65 -0.34
C LYS A 50 -2.18 -3.67 -1.33
N GLN A 51 -1.88 -3.19 -2.54
CA GLN A 51 -1.29 -3.99 -3.60
C GLN A 51 0.12 -3.48 -3.86
N TYR A 52 1.09 -4.39 -3.83
CA TYR A 52 2.49 -4.15 -4.07
C TYR A 52 2.89 -4.87 -5.36
N ALA A 53 3.42 -4.11 -6.32
CA ALA A 53 3.96 -4.67 -7.54
C ALA A 53 5.31 -5.36 -7.28
N PRO A 54 5.76 -6.25 -8.18
CA PRO A 54 7.10 -6.81 -8.11
C PRO A 54 8.17 -5.71 -7.99
N SER A 55 9.14 -5.93 -7.11
CA SER A 55 10.19 -5.00 -6.71
C SER A 55 11.53 -5.74 -6.67
N PRO A 56 12.69 -5.05 -6.76
CA PRO A 56 14.01 -5.69 -6.59
C PRO A 56 14.16 -6.48 -5.28
N PHE A 57 13.34 -6.18 -4.27
CA PHE A 57 13.30 -6.87 -2.99
C PHE A 57 12.22 -7.96 -2.88
N CYS A 58 11.32 -8.10 -3.86
CA CYS A 58 10.33 -9.17 -3.90
C CYS A 58 9.81 -9.29 -5.32
N GLU A 59 10.15 -10.37 -6.01
CA GLU A 59 9.78 -10.59 -7.43
C GLU A 59 8.29 -10.90 -7.62
N LYS A 60 7.55 -11.08 -6.53
CA LYS A 60 6.13 -11.46 -6.55
C LYS A 60 5.25 -10.23 -6.30
N THR A 61 4.06 -10.24 -6.90
CA THR A 61 3.02 -9.27 -6.55
C THR A 61 2.41 -9.65 -5.20
N GLU A 62 2.37 -8.73 -4.25
CA GLU A 62 1.81 -8.98 -2.93
C GLU A 62 0.54 -8.17 -2.71
N ILE A 63 -0.47 -8.79 -2.12
CA ILE A 63 -1.72 -8.10 -1.75
C ILE A 63 -1.94 -8.32 -0.27
N ILE A 64 -1.96 -7.23 0.49
CA ILE A 64 -2.12 -7.24 1.94
C ILE A 64 -3.48 -6.64 2.29
N ALA A 65 -4.35 -7.46 2.86
CA ALA A 65 -5.63 -7.05 3.41
C ALA A 65 -5.45 -6.73 4.90
N THR A 66 -5.80 -5.51 5.31
CA THR A 66 -5.88 -5.14 6.72
C THR A 66 -7.34 -5.21 7.17
N MET A 67 -7.61 -5.99 8.21
CA MET A 67 -8.93 -6.09 8.82
C MET A 67 -9.15 -4.98 9.87
N LYS A 68 -10.40 -4.75 10.26
CA LYS A 68 -10.78 -3.71 11.24
C LYS A 68 -10.24 -3.98 12.63
N ASN A 69 -10.10 -5.25 12.96
CA ASN A 69 -9.49 -5.81 14.16
C ASN A 69 -7.97 -5.55 14.24
N GLY A 70 -7.34 -5.11 13.15
CA GLY A 70 -5.89 -4.89 13.09
C GLY A 70 -5.14 -6.02 12.39
N ASP A 71 -5.75 -7.19 12.29
CA ASP A 71 -5.16 -8.36 11.64
C ASP A 71 -4.84 -8.08 10.18
N GLN A 72 -3.71 -8.64 9.72
CA GLN A 72 -3.26 -8.55 8.35
C GLN A 72 -3.26 -9.94 7.72
N ALA A 73 -3.74 -10.01 6.49
CA ALA A 73 -3.79 -11.25 5.72
C ALA A 73 -3.18 -11.03 4.34
N CYS A 74 -2.26 -11.91 3.96
CA CYS A 74 -1.70 -11.98 2.62
C CYS A 74 -2.67 -12.69 1.69
N LEU A 75 -2.99 -12.07 0.56
CA LEU A 75 -3.93 -12.57 -0.44
C LEU A 75 -3.19 -12.98 -1.72
N ASN A 76 -3.66 -14.05 -2.35
CA ASN A 76 -3.10 -14.54 -3.61
C ASN A 76 -3.57 -13.66 -4.81
N PRO A 77 -2.67 -12.99 -5.55
CA PRO A 77 -3.02 -12.15 -6.70
C PRO A 77 -3.65 -12.90 -7.87
N ASP A 78 -3.38 -14.19 -8.02
CA ASP A 78 -3.86 -15.00 -9.13
C ASP A 78 -5.28 -15.53 -8.90
N SER A 79 -5.75 -15.51 -7.64
CA SER A 79 -7.08 -15.99 -7.27
C SER A 79 -8.19 -15.09 -7.82
N ALA A 80 -9.14 -15.69 -8.55
CA ALA A 80 -10.34 -15.00 -9.05
C ALA A 80 -11.15 -14.33 -7.92
N ASN A 81 -11.22 -14.98 -6.75
CA ASN A 81 -11.94 -14.47 -5.59
C ASN A 81 -11.30 -13.17 -5.07
N VAL A 82 -9.97 -13.11 -5.04
CA VAL A 82 -9.22 -11.92 -4.61
C VAL A 82 -9.42 -10.76 -5.59
N LYS A 83 -9.36 -11.03 -6.91
CA LYS A 83 -9.64 -10.02 -7.95
C LYS A 83 -11.05 -9.43 -7.80
N LYS A 84 -12.05 -10.26 -7.51
CA LYS A 84 -13.44 -9.81 -7.26
C LYS A 84 -13.54 -8.97 -5.99
N LEU A 85 -12.89 -9.41 -4.92
CA LEU A 85 -12.86 -8.71 -3.64
C LEU A 85 -12.27 -7.30 -3.77
N ILE A 86 -11.19 -7.13 -4.53
CA ILE A 86 -10.56 -5.82 -4.78
C ILE A 86 -11.52 -4.89 -5.52
N LYS A 87 -12.16 -5.39 -6.59
CA LYS A 87 -13.14 -4.61 -7.37
C LYS A 87 -14.31 -4.14 -6.50
N ASP A 88 -14.84 -5.03 -5.67
CA ASP A 88 -15.96 -4.70 -4.78
C ASP A 88 -15.53 -3.73 -3.67
N TRP A 89 -14.30 -3.85 -3.16
CA TRP A 89 -13.72 -2.93 -2.20
C TRP A 89 -13.60 -1.51 -2.77
N GLU A 90 -13.04 -1.37 -3.97
CA GLU A 90 -12.85 -0.10 -4.65
C GLU A 90 -14.19 0.63 -4.87
N LYS A 91 -15.21 -0.10 -5.35
CA LYS A 91 -16.58 0.44 -5.50
C LYS A 91 -17.10 1.00 -4.18
N LYS A 92 -16.93 0.26 -3.09
CA LYS A 92 -17.40 0.64 -1.75
C LYS A 92 -16.67 1.89 -1.22
N VAL A 93 -15.36 1.99 -1.47
CA VAL A 93 -14.55 3.17 -1.11
C VAL A 93 -14.98 4.40 -1.90
N ASN A 94 -15.19 4.25 -3.22
CA ASN A 94 -15.65 5.33 -4.09
C ASN A 94 -17.05 5.84 -3.71
N GLN A 95 -17.98 4.94 -3.38
CA GLN A 95 -19.31 5.31 -2.89
C GLN A 95 -19.24 6.10 -1.57
N LYS A 96 -18.43 5.65 -0.60
CA LYS A 96 -18.22 6.39 0.65
C LYS A 96 -17.61 7.78 0.41
N LYS A 97 -16.69 7.92 -0.55
CA LYS A 97 -16.08 9.21 -0.93
C LYS A 97 -17.11 10.17 -1.51
N LYS A 98 -18.01 9.69 -2.39
CA LYS A 98 -19.14 10.48 -2.94
C LYS A 98 -20.06 10.97 -1.82
N GLN A 99 -20.46 10.09 -0.90
CA GLN A 99 -21.30 10.45 0.25
C GLN A 99 -20.64 11.49 1.16
N ARG A 100 -19.34 11.33 1.46
CA ARG A 100 -18.57 12.30 2.26
C ARG A 100 -18.50 13.68 1.59
N LYS A 101 -18.30 13.75 0.27
CA LYS A 101 -18.32 15.02 -0.50
C LYS A 101 -19.70 15.68 -0.46
N GLY A 102 -20.78 14.91 -0.64
CA GLY A 102 -22.15 15.40 -0.51
C GLY A 102 -22.44 16.02 0.85
N LYS A 103 -22.07 15.32 1.94
CA LYS A 103 -22.20 15.83 3.32
C LYS A 103 -21.36 17.10 3.56
N LYS A 104 -20.11 17.16 3.08
CA LYS A 104 -19.29 18.39 3.18
C LYS A 104 -19.92 19.58 2.47
N ARG A 105 -20.44 19.39 1.24
CA ARG A 105 -21.11 20.45 0.47
C ARG A 105 -22.36 20.96 1.19
N GLN A 106 -23.15 20.06 1.78
CA GLN A 106 -24.32 20.44 2.59
C GLN A 106 -23.95 21.17 3.87
N LYS A 107 -22.92 20.72 4.60
CA LYS A 107 -22.45 21.37 5.84
C LYS A 107 -21.89 22.78 5.58
N GLY A 108 -21.15 22.96 4.47
CA GLY A 108 -20.67 24.28 4.02
C GLY A 108 -21.82 25.22 3.68
N LYS A 109 -22.86 24.73 2.98
CA LYS A 109 -24.08 25.53 2.70
C LYS A 109 -24.84 25.90 3.99
N LYS A 110 -24.97 24.98 4.95
CA LYS A 110 -25.58 25.28 6.27
C LYS A 110 -24.77 26.32 7.05
N PHE A 111 -23.44 26.20 7.07
CA PHE A 111 -22.56 27.18 7.74
C PHE A 111 -22.66 28.57 7.10
N LEU A 112 -22.65 28.67 5.76
CA LEU A 112 -22.90 29.93 5.05
C LEU A 112 -24.28 30.53 5.40
N LYS A 113 -25.32 29.70 5.52
CA LYS A 113 -26.67 30.15 5.84
C LYS A 113 -26.80 30.65 7.29
N VAL A 114 -26.16 29.99 8.26
CA VAL A 114 -26.09 30.45 9.65
C VAL A 114 -25.34 31.79 9.75
N LYS A 115 -24.18 31.91 9.10
CA LYS A 115 -23.39 33.16 9.08
C LYS A 115 -24.14 34.33 8.42
N LYS A 116 -25.02 34.05 7.45
CA LYS A 116 -25.89 35.06 6.81
C LYS A 116 -27.06 35.48 7.71
N SER A 117 -27.57 34.57 8.55
CA SER A 117 -28.65 34.84 9.52
C SER A 117 -28.16 35.60 10.76
N GLN A 118 -26.87 35.50 11.10
CA GLN A 118 -26.24 36.17 12.24
C GLN A 118 -25.66 37.56 11.93
N ARG A 119 -25.78 38.09 10.70
CA ARG A 119 -25.48 39.52 10.46
C ARG A 119 -26.69 40.34 10.92
N PRO A 120 -26.59 41.11 12.02
CA PRO A 120 -27.59 42.11 12.35
C PRO A 120 -27.52 43.21 11.27
N HIS A 121 -28.67 43.77 10.96
CA HIS A 121 -28.81 45.00 10.21
C HIS A 121 -27.89 46.09 10.80
N GLN A 122 -26.74 46.38 10.16
CA GLN A 122 -26.20 47.74 10.19
C GLN A 122 -27.06 48.57 9.23
N LYS A 123 -28.27 48.89 9.68
CA LYS A 123 -29.17 49.86 9.04
C LYS A 123 -28.72 51.24 9.55
N LYS A 124 -28.08 51.99 8.64
CA LYS A 124 -28.20 53.45 8.44
C LYS A 124 -28.51 54.26 9.70
N THR A 125 -27.50 54.94 10.26
CA THR A 125 -27.69 56.10 11.14
C THR A 125 -27.04 57.30 10.47
N THR A 126 -27.89 58.33 10.29
CA THR A 126 -27.69 59.76 10.04
C THR A 126 -26.42 60.21 9.34
#